data_AF-A0A6L9FE22-F1
#
_entry.id   AF-A0A6L9FE22-F1
#
_cell.length_a   1.000
_cell.length_b   1.000
_cell.length_c   1.000
_cell.angle_alpha   90.00
_cell.angle_beta   90.00
_cell.angle_gamma   90.00
#
_symmetry.space_group_name_H-M   'P 1'
#
loop_
_entity.id
_entity.type
_entity.pdbx_description
1 polymer ?
#
loop_
_entity_poly.entity_id
_entity_poly.type
_entity_poly.pdbx_seq_one_letter_code
_entity_poly.pdbx_strand_id
1 'polypeptide(L)'
;MAEASKPVVIEHDHAANARDRKSSYIKDSANRILSIAQAHGLDALLQKESPEKNALERALVRERKRREQRQKNLEQIVKLAHVSCKDETAGEPDQDWLYRFFDLAHEIHNSSMQRLWAQVLKREVTNPGSTSMKALKILHDMTPKEAQILQRAASLGCSFGGDHSRKLLLGYKAQGGLFSFGRRNTTQNLNMGTFQLPYSSLLVLIELGLLHASELESGEIEAEPPLTLSYQGKHLSLQTNTKGVRLLYYRFTPTGNELCQLLGNKPNMAYYDQLVALLNHKFLLHTDVKSQMHHTV
;
A
#
# COMPACT_ATOMS: atom_id res chain seq x y z
N MET A 1 6.20 -11.64 20.55
CA MET A 1 5.45 -12.50 19.60
C MET A 1 4.61 -11.56 18.75
N ALA A 2 4.98 -11.31 17.49
CA ALA A 2 4.24 -10.42 16.61
C ALA A 2 3.15 -11.24 15.91
N GLU A 3 1.90 -11.15 16.39
CA GLU A 3 0.77 -11.76 15.70
C GLU A 3 0.55 -11.09 14.35
N ALA A 4 0.38 -11.91 13.31
CA ALA A 4 0.15 -11.46 11.95
C ALA A 4 -1.21 -10.75 11.84
N SER A 5 -1.18 -9.42 11.78
CA SER A 5 -2.36 -8.61 11.44
C SER A 5 -2.96 -9.06 10.11
N LYS A 6 -4.28 -9.27 10.08
CA LYS A 6 -5.00 -9.71 8.87
C LYS A 6 -4.79 -8.68 7.75
N PRO A 7 -4.39 -9.10 6.54
CA PRO A 7 -4.06 -8.18 5.49
C PRO A 7 -5.29 -7.43 4.98
N VAL A 8 -5.08 -6.15 4.71
CA VAL A 8 -6.09 -5.25 4.16
C VAL A 8 -6.21 -5.50 2.68
N VAL A 9 -7.43 -5.65 2.17
CA VAL A 9 -7.68 -5.59 0.74
C VAL A 9 -8.47 -4.35 0.45
N ILE A 10 -7.90 -3.45 -0.35
CA ILE A 10 -8.61 -2.32 -0.91
C ILE A 10 -9.43 -2.87 -2.08
N GLU A 11 -10.52 -3.56 -1.74
CA GLU A 11 -11.47 -4.02 -2.72
C GLU A 11 -12.19 -2.81 -3.30
N HIS A 12 -12.29 -2.76 -4.63
CA HIS A 12 -13.40 -2.06 -5.24
C HIS A 12 -14.61 -2.96 -5.05
N ASP A 13 -15.73 -2.40 -4.58
CA ASP A 13 -17.02 -3.02 -4.83
C ASP A 13 -17.19 -3.09 -6.35
N HIS A 14 -16.79 -4.21 -6.94
CA HIS A 14 -17.37 -4.64 -8.20
C HIS A 14 -18.81 -4.95 -7.88
N ALA A 15 -19.68 -3.95 -8.00
CA ALA A 15 -21.11 -4.15 -7.99
C ALA A 15 -21.40 -5.33 -8.92
N ALA A 16 -21.83 -6.43 -8.32
CA ALA A 16 -22.21 -7.62 -9.04
C ALA A 16 -23.19 -7.23 -10.14
N ASN A 17 -22.95 -7.72 -11.35
CA ASN A 17 -23.80 -7.54 -12.53
C ASN A 17 -25.20 -8.13 -12.27
N ALA A 18 -26.06 -7.38 -11.60
CA ALA A 18 -27.50 -7.52 -11.72
C ALA A 18 -27.86 -6.87 -13.06
N ARG A 19 -28.27 -7.72 -14.02
CA ARG A 19 -28.84 -7.29 -15.30
C ARG A 19 -30.17 -6.58 -15.05
N ASP A 20 -30.11 -5.29 -14.70
CA ASP A 20 -31.23 -4.38 -14.86
C ASP A 20 -30.99 -3.53 -16.10
N ARG A 21 -31.86 -3.70 -17.08
CA ARG A 21 -31.96 -2.86 -18.28
C ARG A 21 -32.24 -1.41 -17.84
N LYS A 22 -31.21 -0.63 -17.53
CA LYS A 22 -31.34 0.82 -17.43
C LYS A 22 -31.18 1.41 -18.82
N SER A 23 -32.28 1.94 -19.35
CA SER A 23 -32.25 2.77 -20.55
C SER A 23 -31.20 3.87 -20.35
N SER A 24 -30.27 3.94 -21.29
CA SER A 24 -29.28 5.02 -21.37
C SER A 24 -30.01 6.31 -21.75
N TYR A 25 -30.72 6.92 -20.80
CA TYR A 25 -31.08 8.33 -20.90
C TYR A 25 -29.78 9.10 -20.68
N ILE A 26 -29.15 9.55 -21.76
CA ILE A 26 -27.99 10.44 -21.70
C ILE A 26 -28.49 11.70 -20.96
N LYS A 27 -28.19 11.80 -19.66
CA LYS A 27 -28.44 13.03 -18.92
C LYS A 27 -27.53 14.08 -19.53
N ASP A 28 -28.13 15.07 -20.17
CA ASP A 28 -27.41 16.24 -20.66
C ASP A 28 -26.49 16.81 -19.55
N SER A 29 -25.27 17.17 -19.94
CA SER A 29 -24.23 17.69 -19.06
C SER A 29 -24.71 18.91 -18.26
N ALA A 30 -25.53 19.77 -18.87
CA ALA A 30 -26.12 20.94 -18.19
C ALA A 30 -27.08 20.51 -17.06
N ASN A 31 -27.97 19.54 -17.32
CA ASN A 31 -28.86 18.99 -16.30
C ASN A 31 -28.10 18.32 -15.15
N ARG A 32 -26.97 17.67 -15.45
CA ARG A 32 -26.10 17.10 -14.42
C ARG A 32 -25.46 18.17 -13.55
N ILE A 33 -24.94 19.24 -14.15
CA ILE A 33 -24.38 20.39 -13.43
C ILE A 33 -25.45 21.05 -12.55
N LEU A 34 -26.66 21.27 -13.08
CA LEU A 34 -27.77 21.83 -12.33
C LEU A 34 -28.13 20.97 -11.10
N SER A 35 -28.20 19.65 -11.28
CA SER A 35 -28.46 18.70 -10.18
C SER A 35 -27.38 18.76 -9.09
N ILE A 36 -26.10 18.90 -9.48
CA ILE A 36 -24.98 19.05 -8.56
C ILE A 36 -25.11 20.39 -7.81
N ALA A 37 -25.36 21.48 -8.53
CA ALA A 37 -25.52 22.80 -7.93
C ALA A 37 -26.65 22.82 -6.90
N GLN A 38 -27.80 22.23 -7.22
CA GLN A 38 -28.94 22.07 -6.30
C GLN A 38 -28.57 21.27 -5.04
N ALA A 39 -27.92 20.11 -5.20
CA ALA A 39 -27.51 19.26 -4.08
C ALA A 39 -26.53 19.96 -3.11
N HIS A 40 -25.79 20.95 -3.60
CA HIS A 40 -24.81 21.73 -2.85
C HIS A 40 -25.27 23.17 -2.51
N GLY A 41 -26.49 23.59 -2.88
CA GLY A 41 -27.00 24.94 -2.63
C GLY A 41 -26.29 26.06 -3.42
N LEU A 42 -25.76 25.72 -4.60
CA LEU A 42 -24.94 26.57 -5.48
C LEU A 42 -25.65 26.93 -6.79
N ASP A 43 -26.95 26.70 -6.88
CA ASP A 43 -27.78 26.84 -8.07
C ASP A 43 -28.41 28.22 -8.25
N ALA A 44 -28.17 29.15 -7.32
CA ALA A 44 -28.75 30.49 -7.34
C ALA A 44 -28.61 31.29 -8.65
N LEU A 45 -27.54 31.06 -9.42
CA LEU A 45 -27.31 31.72 -10.72
C LEU A 45 -27.75 30.87 -11.92
N LEU A 46 -28.18 29.63 -11.67
CA LEU A 46 -28.67 28.70 -12.69
C LEU A 46 -30.21 28.67 -12.74
N GLN A 47 -30.86 29.20 -11.71
CA GLN A 47 -32.31 29.33 -11.64
C GLN A 47 -32.78 30.56 -12.42
N LYS A 48 -33.99 30.49 -12.98
CA LYS A 48 -34.64 31.63 -13.66
C LYS A 48 -35.16 32.67 -12.66
N GLU A 49 -35.50 32.22 -11.46
CA GLU A 49 -36.03 33.05 -10.38
C GLU A 49 -34.92 33.40 -9.39
N SER A 50 -35.06 34.55 -8.74
CA SER A 50 -34.13 34.93 -7.67
C SER A 50 -34.28 33.97 -6.49
N PRO A 51 -33.17 33.51 -5.88
CA PRO A 51 -33.23 32.59 -4.75
C PRO A 51 -33.93 33.23 -3.55
N GLU A 52 -34.82 32.49 -2.91
CA GLU A 52 -35.53 32.94 -1.69
C GLU A 52 -34.56 33.32 -0.55
N LYS A 53 -33.46 32.56 -0.44
CA LYS A 53 -32.43 32.75 0.59
C LYS A 53 -31.27 33.57 0.07
N ASN A 54 -30.82 34.51 0.90
CA ASN A 54 -29.62 35.29 0.61
C ASN A 54 -28.36 34.39 0.57
N ALA A 55 -27.25 34.95 0.08
CA ALA A 55 -26.00 34.21 -0.08
C ALA A 55 -25.45 33.66 1.25
N LEU A 56 -25.58 34.42 2.34
CA LEU A 56 -25.09 34.03 3.67
C LEU A 56 -25.84 32.81 4.21
N GLU A 57 -27.18 32.82 4.13
CA GLU A 57 -28.02 31.71 4.58
C GLU A 57 -27.71 30.42 3.82
N ARG A 58 -27.54 30.50 2.50
CA ARG A 58 -27.15 29.34 1.68
C ARG A 58 -25.76 28.82 2.06
N ALA A 59 -24.81 29.72 2.32
CA ALA A 59 -23.47 29.35 2.77
C ALA A 59 -23.50 28.63 4.12
N LEU A 60 -24.28 29.13 5.09
CA LEU A 60 -24.43 28.53 6.42
C LEU A 60 -25.06 27.13 6.36
N VAL A 61 -26.10 26.94 5.54
CA VAL A 61 -26.72 25.61 5.35
C VAL A 61 -25.71 24.62 4.75
N ARG A 62 -24.95 25.05 3.73
CA ARG A 62 -23.91 24.22 3.10
C ARG A 62 -22.80 23.86 4.08
N GLU A 63 -22.39 24.80 4.93
CA GLU A 63 -21.34 24.60 5.94
C GLU A 63 -21.80 23.62 7.03
N ARG A 64 -23.03 23.77 7.52
CA ARG A 64 -23.64 22.82 8.48
C ARG A 64 -23.67 21.39 7.92
N LYS A 65 -24.15 21.22 6.68
CA LYS A 65 -24.19 19.91 6.00
C LYS A 65 -22.80 19.29 5.84
N ARG A 66 -21.79 20.12 5.51
CA ARG A 66 -20.40 19.66 5.40
C ARG A 66 -19.86 19.18 6.75
N ARG A 67 -20.10 19.93 7.83
CA ARG A 67 -19.69 19.55 9.19
C ARG A 67 -20.34 18.24 9.63
N GLU A 68 -21.64 18.08 9.39
CA GLU A 68 -22.35 16.82 9.67
C GLU A 68 -21.75 15.63 8.91
N GLN A 69 -21.46 15.80 7.62
CA GLN A 69 -20.86 14.74 6.81
C GLN A 69 -19.45 14.35 7.27
N ARG A 70 -18.64 15.34 7.68
CA ARG A 70 -17.31 15.13 8.26
C ARG A 70 -17.37 14.39 9.59
N GLN A 71 -18.31 14.75 10.46
CA GLN A 71 -18.55 14.06 11.73
C GLN A 71 -18.91 12.58 11.50
N LYS A 72 -19.90 12.30 10.65
CA LYS A 72 -20.31 10.93 10.29
C LYS A 72 -19.14 10.11 9.72
N ASN A 73 -18.26 10.76 8.97
CA ASN A 73 -17.09 10.12 8.40
C ASN A 73 -16.09 9.68 9.50
N LEU A 74 -15.77 10.59 10.43
CA LEU A 74 -14.91 10.26 11.57
C LEU A 74 -15.47 9.12 12.41
N GLU A 75 -16.76 9.18 12.74
CA GLU A 75 -17.46 8.13 13.48
C GLU A 75 -17.41 6.79 12.75
N GLN A 76 -17.57 6.79 11.42
CA GLN A 76 -17.46 5.59 10.60
C GLN A 76 -16.04 5.00 10.63
N ILE A 77 -14.99 5.83 10.53
CA ILE A 77 -13.59 5.38 10.61
C ILE A 77 -13.30 4.79 12.00
N VAL A 78 -13.71 5.47 13.06
CA VAL A 78 -13.54 4.99 14.45
C VAL A 78 -14.29 3.68 14.67
N LYS A 79 -15.52 3.56 14.17
CA LYS A 79 -16.31 2.32 14.22
C LYS A 79 -15.58 1.17 13.51
N LEU A 80 -15.07 1.40 12.30
CA LEU A 80 -14.31 0.40 11.54
C LEU A 80 -13.04 -0.02 12.29
N ALA A 81 -12.33 0.93 12.89
CA ALA A 81 -11.12 0.66 13.67
C ALA A 81 -11.47 -0.23 14.87
N HIS A 82 -12.49 0.15 15.64
CA HIS A 82 -12.95 -0.59 16.81
C HIS A 82 -13.38 -2.02 16.48
N VAL A 83 -14.16 -2.22 15.41
CA VAL A 83 -14.58 -3.57 14.96
C VAL A 83 -13.39 -4.44 14.54
N SER A 84 -12.29 -3.83 14.11
CA SER A 84 -11.07 -4.55 13.72
C SER A 84 -10.14 -4.88 14.89
N CYS A 85 -10.35 -4.29 16.07
CA CYS A 85 -9.60 -4.59 17.28
C CYS A 85 -9.94 -5.99 17.82
N LYS A 86 -8.99 -6.58 18.55
CA LYS A 86 -9.11 -7.87 19.24
C LYS A 86 -8.53 -7.73 20.65
N ASP A 87 -8.31 -8.83 21.35
CA ASP A 87 -7.60 -8.90 22.63
C ASP A 87 -6.09 -8.66 22.46
N GLU A 88 -5.74 -7.46 22.00
CA GLU A 88 -4.38 -6.99 21.75
C GLU A 88 -4.02 -5.92 22.79
N THR A 89 -2.75 -5.85 23.21
CA THR A 89 -2.29 -4.77 24.09
C THR A 89 -2.41 -3.42 23.38
N ALA A 90 -3.00 -2.44 24.06
CA ALA A 90 -3.14 -1.07 23.57
C ALA A 90 -2.21 -0.13 24.34
N GLY A 91 -1.67 0.86 23.64
CA GLY A 91 -1.05 2.06 24.20
C GLY A 91 -1.84 3.30 23.81
N GLU A 92 -1.44 4.44 24.35
CA GLU A 92 -2.02 5.73 24.00
C GLU A 92 -1.22 6.37 22.85
N PRO A 93 -1.86 6.66 21.70
CA PRO A 93 -1.24 7.48 20.66
C PRO A 93 -0.93 8.88 21.17
N ASP A 94 0.09 9.49 20.57
CA ASP A 94 0.42 10.90 20.82
C ASP A 94 -0.77 11.83 20.51
N GLN A 95 -0.96 12.86 21.35
CA GLN A 95 -2.12 13.74 21.23
C GLN A 95 -2.05 14.62 19.97
N ASP A 96 -0.87 15.14 19.63
CA ASP A 96 -0.68 15.93 18.41
C ASP A 96 -0.90 15.06 17.18
N TRP A 97 -0.46 13.79 17.23
CA TRP A 97 -0.74 12.81 16.21
C TRP A 97 -2.24 12.59 16.03
N LEU A 98 -3.01 12.42 17.12
CA LEU A 98 -4.46 12.21 17.05
C LEU A 98 -5.18 13.42 16.46
N TYR A 99 -4.82 14.63 16.86
CA TYR A 99 -5.38 15.85 16.26
C TYR A 99 -5.15 15.86 14.75
N ARG A 100 -3.91 15.59 14.31
CA ARG A 100 -3.59 15.54 12.88
C ARG A 100 -4.27 14.41 12.14
N PHE A 101 -4.42 13.26 12.77
CA PHE A 101 -5.16 12.14 12.19
C PHE A 101 -6.61 12.54 11.91
N PHE A 102 -7.32 13.09 12.90
CA PHE A 102 -8.72 13.48 12.72
C PHE A 102 -8.90 14.66 11.76
N ASP A 103 -7.98 15.63 11.76
CA ASP A 103 -7.93 16.74 10.80
C ASP A 103 -7.81 16.28 9.34
N LEU A 104 -7.17 15.14 9.08
CA LEU A 104 -7.05 14.59 7.73
C LEU A 104 -8.16 13.58 7.41
N ALA A 105 -8.50 12.73 8.38
CA ALA A 105 -9.47 11.65 8.19
C ALA A 105 -10.88 12.16 7.86
N HIS A 106 -11.25 13.36 8.33
CA HIS A 106 -12.62 13.85 8.20
C HIS A 106 -13.06 14.11 6.75
N GLU A 107 -12.13 14.22 5.79
CA GLU A 107 -12.42 14.40 4.36
C GLU A 107 -12.46 13.09 3.55
N ILE A 108 -12.13 11.96 4.17
CA ILE A 108 -12.01 10.66 3.49
C ILE A 108 -13.38 9.98 3.34
N HIS A 109 -14.10 10.24 2.26
CA HIS A 109 -15.45 9.71 2.05
C HIS A 109 -15.52 8.34 1.34
N ASN A 110 -14.42 7.86 0.77
CA ASN A 110 -14.40 6.57 0.07
C ASN A 110 -14.32 5.40 1.08
N SER A 111 -15.24 4.44 0.99
CA SER A 111 -15.34 3.31 1.94
C SER A 111 -14.06 2.46 2.04
N SER A 112 -13.34 2.26 0.93
CA SER A 112 -12.10 1.49 0.96
C SER A 112 -10.94 2.27 1.57
N MET A 113 -10.89 3.58 1.37
CA MET A 113 -9.96 4.45 2.09
C MET A 113 -10.31 4.56 3.58
N GLN A 114 -11.59 4.66 3.95
CA GLN A 114 -12.02 4.65 5.36
C GLN A 114 -11.54 3.40 6.11
N ARG A 115 -11.57 2.23 5.47
CA ARG A 115 -11.02 0.98 6.03
C ARG A 115 -9.51 1.05 6.26
N LEU A 116 -8.78 1.65 5.31
CA LEU A 116 -7.33 1.84 5.43
C LEU A 116 -6.99 2.82 6.56
N TRP A 117 -7.71 3.94 6.65
CA TRP A 117 -7.58 4.92 7.74
C TRP A 117 -7.93 4.33 9.11
N ALA A 118 -8.94 3.47 9.17
CA ALA A 118 -9.29 2.73 10.39
C ALA A 118 -8.15 1.82 10.87
N GLN A 119 -7.42 1.19 9.94
CA GLN A 119 -6.27 0.34 10.29
C GLN A 119 -5.04 1.14 10.70
N VAL A 120 -4.84 2.32 10.13
CA VAL A 120 -3.84 3.28 10.62
C VAL A 120 -4.11 3.60 12.08
N LEU A 121 -5.35 3.98 12.42
CA LEU A 121 -5.73 4.27 13.79
C LEU A 121 -5.55 3.06 14.71
N LYS A 122 -6.03 1.87 14.30
CA LYS A 122 -5.84 0.64 15.07
C LYS A 122 -4.36 0.39 15.36
N ARG A 123 -3.51 0.50 14.34
CA ARG A 123 -2.08 0.21 14.48
C ARG A 123 -1.37 1.21 15.37
N GLU A 124 -1.74 2.48 15.30
CA GLU A 124 -1.17 3.50 16.18
C GLU A 124 -1.58 3.25 17.64
N VAL A 125 -2.79 2.76 17.90
CA VAL A 125 -3.23 2.37 19.25
C VAL A 125 -2.49 1.12 19.73
N THR A 126 -2.26 0.11 18.89
CA THR A 126 -1.57 -1.12 19.32
C THR A 126 -0.05 -0.98 19.37
N ASN A 127 0.51 -0.05 18.60
CA ASN A 127 1.95 0.24 18.57
C ASN A 127 2.17 1.74 18.32
N PRO A 128 2.08 2.59 19.37
CA PRO A 128 2.30 4.03 19.24
C PRO A 128 3.65 4.37 18.58
N GLY A 129 3.65 5.38 17.72
CA GLY A 129 4.81 5.78 16.90
C GLY A 129 4.98 4.98 15.61
N SER A 130 4.01 4.14 15.23
CA SER A 130 4.09 3.28 14.04
C SER A 130 3.92 4.03 12.72
N THR A 131 3.19 5.14 12.74
CA THR A 131 2.82 5.90 11.54
C THR A 131 3.23 7.36 11.72
N SER A 132 4.13 7.85 10.85
CA SER A 132 4.57 9.25 10.93
C SER A 132 3.54 10.24 10.37
N MET A 133 3.69 11.53 10.73
CA MET A 133 2.92 12.63 10.13
C MET A 133 3.08 12.71 8.60
N LYS A 134 4.27 12.34 8.08
CA LYS A 134 4.52 12.30 6.64
C LYS A 134 3.70 11.20 5.97
N ALA A 135 3.58 10.04 6.62
CA ALA A 135 2.75 8.94 6.15
C ALA A 135 1.27 9.31 6.09
N LEU A 136 0.75 10.01 7.10
CA LEU A 136 -0.64 10.47 7.10
C LEU A 136 -0.94 11.44 5.94
N LYS A 137 -0.04 12.38 5.66
CA LYS A 137 -0.19 13.32 4.54
C LYS A 137 -0.20 12.61 3.19
N ILE A 138 0.76 11.72 2.96
CA ILE A 138 0.80 10.94 1.71
C ILE A 138 -0.46 10.08 1.58
N LEU A 139 -0.92 9.47 2.67
CA LEU A 139 -2.15 8.67 2.66
C LEU A 139 -3.40 9.50 2.37
N HIS A 140 -3.46 10.74 2.85
CA HIS A 140 -4.55 11.68 2.58
C HIS A 140 -4.62 12.07 1.11
N ASP A 141 -3.47 12.34 0.50
CA ASP A 141 -3.40 12.80 -0.89
C ASP A 141 -3.57 11.64 -1.90
N MET A 142 -3.57 10.39 -1.41
CA MET A 142 -3.65 9.19 -2.22
C MET A 142 -5.07 8.86 -2.66
N THR A 143 -5.24 8.60 -3.95
CA THR A 143 -6.47 8.05 -4.51
C THR A 143 -6.62 6.55 -4.17
N PRO A 144 -7.84 5.99 -4.21
CA PRO A 144 -8.03 4.54 -4.00
C PRO A 144 -7.22 3.66 -4.97
N LYS A 145 -6.96 4.14 -6.19
CA LYS A 145 -6.19 3.41 -7.20
C LYS A 145 -4.70 3.37 -6.84
N GLU A 146 -4.15 4.48 -6.36
CA GLU A 146 -2.76 4.55 -5.89
C GLU A 146 -2.55 3.69 -4.65
N ALA A 147 -3.53 3.67 -3.74
CA ALA A 147 -3.49 2.80 -2.57
C ALA A 147 -3.49 1.31 -2.96
N GLN A 148 -4.23 0.93 -4.01
CA GLN A 148 -4.16 -0.43 -4.58
C GLN A 148 -2.79 -0.74 -5.19
N ILE A 149 -2.16 0.23 -5.87
CA ILE A 149 -0.80 0.07 -6.40
C ILE A 149 0.19 -0.18 -5.26
N LEU A 150 0.11 0.60 -4.18
CA LEU A 150 0.92 0.38 -2.98
C LEU A 150 0.67 -1.00 -2.38
N GLN A 151 -0.59 -1.45 -2.31
CA GLN A 151 -0.93 -2.78 -1.79
C GLN A 151 -0.30 -3.91 -2.62
N ARG A 152 -0.33 -3.78 -3.95
CA ARG A 152 0.34 -4.74 -4.85
C ARG A 152 1.84 -4.74 -4.63
N ALA A 153 2.46 -3.57 -4.61
CA ALA A 153 3.90 -3.45 -4.35
C ALA A 153 4.28 -4.03 -2.98
N ALA A 154 3.52 -3.71 -1.94
CA ALA A 154 3.72 -4.22 -0.59
C ALA A 154 3.66 -5.75 -0.53
N SER A 155 2.80 -6.39 -1.34
CA SER A 155 2.67 -7.87 -1.43
C SER A 155 3.88 -8.56 -2.07
N LEU A 156 4.62 -7.85 -2.93
CA LEU A 156 5.83 -8.34 -3.60
C LEU A 156 7.11 -7.97 -2.84
N GLY A 157 7.01 -7.11 -1.84
CA GLY A 157 8.14 -6.64 -1.05
C GLY A 157 8.83 -7.76 -0.28
N CYS A 158 10.16 -7.74 -0.30
CA CYS A 158 11.03 -8.56 0.56
C CYS A 158 12.00 -7.65 1.32
N SER A 159 12.78 -8.24 2.22
CA SER A 159 13.95 -7.60 2.83
C SER A 159 15.11 -8.58 2.75
N PHE A 160 16.33 -8.08 2.62
CA PHE A 160 17.53 -8.90 2.59
C PHE A 160 18.73 -8.08 3.05
N GLY A 161 19.76 -8.79 3.50
CA GLY A 161 20.95 -8.21 4.12
C GLY A 161 20.70 -7.74 5.55
N GLY A 162 21.60 -6.93 6.09
CA GLY A 162 21.48 -6.35 7.44
C GLY A 162 20.41 -5.25 7.57
N ASP A 163 19.66 -4.98 6.51
CA ASP A 163 18.68 -3.90 6.46
C ASP A 163 17.25 -4.43 6.28
N HIS A 164 16.44 -4.18 7.30
CA HIS A 164 15.05 -4.60 7.40
C HIS A 164 14.08 -3.77 6.55
N SER A 165 14.55 -2.74 5.83
CA SER A 165 13.70 -2.02 4.88
C SER A 165 13.17 -2.95 3.79
N ARG A 166 11.90 -2.74 3.42
CA ARG A 166 11.26 -3.43 2.30
C ARG A 166 11.88 -2.95 0.99
N LYS A 167 12.01 -3.91 0.08
CA LYS A 167 12.61 -3.79 -1.24
C LYS A 167 11.74 -4.55 -2.24
N LEU A 168 11.62 -4.03 -3.46
CA LEU A 168 11.04 -4.75 -4.60
C LEU A 168 12.19 -5.39 -5.37
N LEU A 169 12.37 -6.69 -5.19
CA LEU A 169 13.42 -7.44 -5.88
C LEU A 169 13.02 -7.67 -7.34
N LEU A 170 13.81 -7.13 -8.27
CA LEU A 170 13.58 -7.24 -9.70
C LEU A 170 14.33 -8.43 -10.30
N GLY A 171 15.47 -8.80 -9.73
CA GLY A 171 16.27 -9.90 -10.24
C GLY A 171 17.72 -9.83 -9.81
N TYR A 172 18.63 -10.29 -10.67
CA TYR A 172 20.06 -10.27 -10.38
C TYR A 172 20.92 -9.95 -11.60
N LYS A 173 22.12 -9.45 -11.33
CA LYS A 173 23.25 -9.40 -12.28
C LYS A 173 24.32 -10.37 -11.83
N ALA A 174 24.90 -11.10 -12.77
CA ALA A 174 26.03 -11.99 -12.52
C ALA A 174 27.14 -11.71 -13.53
N GLN A 175 28.37 -11.60 -13.03
CA GLN A 175 29.55 -11.55 -13.90
C GLN A 175 29.85 -12.94 -14.49
N GLY A 176 30.25 -12.96 -15.75
CA GLY A 176 30.67 -14.20 -16.43
C GLY A 176 31.93 -14.79 -15.81
N GLY A 177 31.97 -16.13 -15.67
CA GLY A 177 33.13 -16.84 -15.11
C GLY A 177 34.36 -16.81 -16.00
N LEU A 178 35.52 -17.20 -15.45
CA LEU A 178 36.85 -17.15 -16.08
C LEU A 178 36.96 -17.86 -17.45
N PHE A 179 36.04 -18.77 -17.77
CA PHE A 179 36.01 -19.52 -19.04
C PHE A 179 35.03 -18.98 -20.09
N SER A 180 34.28 -17.89 -19.82
CA SER A 180 33.46 -17.26 -20.86
C SER A 180 34.34 -16.35 -21.71
N PHE A 181 34.72 -16.81 -22.91
CA PHE A 181 35.40 -16.01 -23.92
C PHE A 181 34.53 -14.78 -24.26
N GLY A 182 34.85 -13.64 -23.66
CA GLY A 182 34.02 -12.43 -23.63
C GLY A 182 33.20 -12.33 -22.35
N ARG A 183 33.63 -11.48 -21.40
CA ARG A 183 32.91 -11.18 -20.14
C ARG A 183 31.52 -10.62 -20.44
N ARG A 184 30.52 -11.48 -20.59
CA ARG A 184 29.12 -11.05 -20.69
C ARG A 184 28.54 -11.03 -19.29
N ASN A 185 28.27 -9.84 -18.78
CA ASN A 185 27.43 -9.69 -17.60
C ASN A 185 26.02 -10.12 -17.97
N THR A 186 25.50 -11.12 -17.27
CA THR A 186 24.13 -11.59 -17.48
C THR A 186 23.22 -10.89 -16.48
N THR A 187 22.19 -10.24 -16.99
CA THR A 187 21.10 -9.68 -16.17
C THR A 187 19.86 -10.52 -16.37
N GLN A 188 19.22 -10.96 -15.29
CA GLN A 188 17.98 -11.71 -15.32
C GLN A 188 16.96 -10.99 -14.44
N ASN A 189 15.80 -10.65 -15.03
CA ASN A 189 14.76 -9.86 -14.38
C ASN A 189 13.42 -10.61 -14.35
N LEU A 190 12.65 -10.38 -13.29
CA LEU A 190 11.25 -10.72 -13.18
C LEU A 190 10.41 -9.72 -13.97
N ASN A 191 9.43 -10.22 -14.69
CA ASN A 191 8.43 -9.35 -15.31
C ASN A 191 7.40 -8.93 -14.26
N MET A 192 7.64 -7.80 -13.58
CA MET A 192 6.75 -7.26 -12.55
C MET A 192 5.31 -7.01 -13.05
N GLY A 193 5.12 -6.83 -14.36
CA GLY A 193 3.82 -6.64 -14.98
C GLY A 193 2.87 -7.84 -14.83
N THR A 194 3.39 -9.07 -14.78
CA THR A 194 2.58 -10.29 -14.57
C THR A 194 1.92 -10.30 -13.17
N PHE A 195 2.49 -9.56 -12.23
CA PHE A 195 2.01 -9.40 -10.85
C PHE A 195 1.26 -8.07 -10.65
N GLN A 196 0.74 -7.48 -11.73
CA GLN A 196 -0.02 -6.24 -11.72
C GLN A 196 0.76 -5.02 -11.21
N LEU A 197 2.10 -5.07 -11.32
CA LEU A 197 3.00 -3.97 -10.99
C LEU A 197 3.87 -3.59 -12.21
N PRO A 198 3.26 -3.08 -13.31
CA PRO A 198 4.01 -2.55 -14.44
C PRO A 198 4.85 -1.33 -14.05
N TYR A 199 5.80 -0.93 -14.90
CA TYR A 199 6.68 0.21 -14.64
C TYR A 199 5.92 1.53 -14.34
N SER A 200 4.78 1.77 -14.99
CA SER A 200 3.92 2.92 -14.70
C SER A 200 3.46 2.97 -13.23
N SER A 201 3.24 1.80 -12.61
CA SER A 201 2.90 1.71 -11.18
C SER A 201 4.09 2.07 -10.29
N LEU A 202 5.33 1.77 -10.71
CA LEU A 202 6.53 2.19 -9.98
C LEU A 202 6.69 3.71 -10.04
N LEU A 203 6.45 4.33 -11.20
CA LEU A 203 6.49 5.78 -11.35
C LEU A 203 5.51 6.49 -10.42
N VAL A 204 4.29 5.97 -10.30
CA VAL A 204 3.29 6.49 -9.33
C VAL A 204 3.81 6.40 -7.89
N LEU A 205 4.41 5.28 -7.50
CA LEU A 205 4.97 5.12 -6.15
C LEU A 205 6.17 6.04 -5.89
N ILE A 206 6.96 6.34 -6.92
CA ILE A 206 8.07 7.30 -6.84
C ILE A 206 7.53 8.72 -6.69
N GLU A 207 6.51 9.09 -7.48
CA GLU A 207 5.85 10.41 -7.41
C GLU A 207 5.21 10.67 -6.05
N LEU A 208 4.58 9.64 -5.46
CA LEU A 208 4.05 9.69 -4.09
C LEU A 208 5.14 9.69 -3.00
N GLY A 209 6.42 9.52 -3.36
CA GLY A 209 7.54 9.46 -2.42
C GLY A 209 7.59 8.17 -1.60
N LEU A 210 6.99 7.08 -2.08
CA LEU A 210 6.95 5.77 -1.42
C LEU A 210 8.09 4.84 -1.84
N LEU A 211 8.61 5.02 -3.06
CA LEU A 211 9.82 4.36 -3.56
C LEU A 211 10.90 5.40 -3.85
N HIS A 212 12.17 5.02 -3.65
CA HIS A 212 13.28 5.76 -4.20
C HIS A 212 13.28 5.65 -5.73
N ALA A 213 13.61 6.75 -6.42
CA ALA A 213 13.53 6.85 -7.88
C ALA A 213 14.55 5.96 -8.62
N SER A 214 15.66 5.63 -7.98
CA SER A 214 16.75 4.87 -8.58
C SER A 214 16.57 3.36 -8.38
N GLU A 215 16.74 2.59 -9.45
CA GLU A 215 17.02 1.16 -9.35
C GLU A 215 18.39 0.99 -8.70
N LEU A 216 18.47 0.13 -7.69
CA LEU A 216 19.66 -0.12 -6.91
C LEU A 216 20.20 -1.52 -7.18
N GLU A 217 21.51 -1.65 -7.01
CA GLU A 217 22.23 -2.91 -7.04
C GLU A 217 22.75 -3.20 -5.64
N SER A 218 22.67 -4.45 -5.19
CA SER A 218 23.27 -4.84 -3.92
C SER A 218 24.79 -4.80 -4.01
N GLY A 219 25.45 -4.85 -2.84
CA GLY A 219 26.83 -5.34 -2.79
C GLY A 219 26.94 -6.73 -3.41
N GLU A 220 28.16 -7.11 -3.78
CA GLU A 220 28.44 -8.49 -4.21
C GLU A 220 28.07 -9.46 -3.11
N ILE A 221 27.32 -10.52 -3.46
CA ILE A 221 26.91 -11.53 -2.51
C ILE A 221 28.07 -12.48 -2.29
N GLU A 222 28.52 -12.56 -1.05
CA GLU A 222 29.57 -13.48 -0.61
C GLU A 222 29.04 -14.91 -0.54
N ALA A 223 29.95 -15.89 -0.65
CA ALA A 223 29.59 -17.29 -0.52
C ALA A 223 29.24 -17.66 0.93
N GLU A 224 29.92 -17.03 1.89
CA GLU A 224 29.73 -17.19 3.33
C GLU A 224 29.88 -15.83 4.03
N PRO A 225 28.96 -15.43 4.92
CA PRO A 225 27.74 -16.15 5.28
C PRO A 225 26.66 -16.07 4.17
N PRO A 226 25.73 -17.05 4.11
CA PRO A 226 24.61 -16.98 3.19
C PRO A 226 23.77 -15.71 3.38
N LEU A 227 23.30 -15.11 2.29
CA LEU A 227 22.43 -13.94 2.35
C LEU A 227 21.02 -14.38 2.73
N THR A 228 20.54 -13.91 3.87
CA THR A 228 19.14 -14.12 4.28
C THR A 228 18.23 -13.13 3.55
N LEU A 229 17.22 -13.66 2.86
CA LEU A 229 16.11 -12.93 2.28
C LEU A 229 14.81 -13.29 3.00
N SER A 230 14.12 -12.30 3.56
CA SER A 230 12.79 -12.46 4.15
C SER A 230 11.72 -11.93 3.21
N TYR A 231 10.82 -12.81 2.77
CA TYR A 231 9.66 -12.48 1.97
C TYR A 231 8.39 -12.79 2.76
N GLN A 232 7.70 -11.75 3.23
CA GLN A 232 6.37 -11.86 3.84
C GLN A 232 6.29 -12.89 4.99
N GLY A 233 7.36 -13.00 5.79
CA GLY A 233 7.49 -13.97 6.88
C GLY A 233 8.13 -15.31 6.50
N LYS A 234 8.38 -15.58 5.22
CA LYS A 234 9.21 -16.71 4.76
C LYS A 234 10.67 -16.29 4.68
N HIS A 235 11.57 -17.15 5.16
CA HIS A 235 13.01 -16.91 5.10
C HIS A 235 13.66 -17.84 4.08
N LEU A 236 14.45 -17.24 3.19
CA LEU A 236 15.27 -17.90 2.18
C LEU A 236 16.73 -17.61 2.48
N SER A 237 17.52 -18.66 2.62
CA SER A 237 18.98 -18.56 2.69
C SER A 237 19.55 -18.72 1.28
N LEU A 238 20.20 -17.66 0.78
CA LEU A 238 20.80 -17.60 -0.54
C LEU A 238 22.30 -17.89 -0.42
N GLN A 239 22.74 -19.08 -0.82
CA GLN A 239 24.16 -19.44 -0.88
C GLN A 239 24.63 -19.43 -2.34
N THR A 240 25.74 -18.75 -2.63
CA THR A 240 26.30 -18.72 -3.99
C THR A 240 27.71 -19.31 -4.03
N ASN A 241 27.99 -20.06 -5.08
CA ASN A 241 29.34 -20.57 -5.36
C ASN A 241 30.05 -19.74 -6.44
N THR A 242 29.39 -18.68 -6.94
CA THR A 242 29.90 -17.83 -8.02
C THR A 242 30.09 -16.40 -7.53
N LYS A 243 31.27 -15.84 -7.81
CA LYS A 243 31.57 -14.43 -7.52
C LYS A 243 30.85 -13.49 -8.49
N GLY A 244 30.69 -12.24 -8.08
CA GLY A 244 30.14 -11.17 -8.91
C GLY A 244 28.63 -11.22 -9.10
N VAL A 245 27.89 -11.87 -8.19
CA VAL A 245 26.41 -11.88 -8.21
C VAL A 245 25.87 -10.78 -7.32
N ARG A 246 24.93 -9.99 -7.84
CA ARG A 246 24.28 -8.87 -7.16
C ARG A 246 22.79 -8.83 -7.46
N LEU A 247 21.98 -8.41 -6.49
CA LEU A 247 20.54 -8.28 -6.65
C LEU A 247 20.17 -6.89 -7.16
N LEU A 248 19.17 -6.83 -8.03
CA LEU A 248 18.59 -5.59 -8.56
C LEU A 248 17.25 -5.33 -7.89
N TYR A 249 17.04 -4.11 -7.37
CA TYR A 249 15.84 -3.82 -6.60
C TYR A 249 15.50 -2.33 -6.56
N TYR A 250 14.21 -2.03 -6.31
CA TYR A 250 13.80 -0.71 -5.80
C TYR A 250 13.68 -0.75 -4.28
N ARG A 251 14.06 0.34 -3.61
CA ARG A 251 13.95 0.49 -2.15
C ARG A 251 12.74 1.35 -1.79
N PHE A 252 11.95 0.91 -0.81
CA PHE A 252 10.91 1.77 -0.22
C PHE A 252 11.54 2.87 0.64
N THR A 253 10.97 4.07 0.57
CA THR A 253 11.34 5.18 1.47
C THR A 253 10.94 4.82 2.92
N PRO A 254 11.41 5.55 3.95
CA PRO A 254 10.96 5.32 5.32
C PRO A 254 9.43 5.34 5.44
N THR A 255 8.78 6.33 4.81
CA THR A 255 7.33 6.43 4.77
C THR A 255 6.67 5.32 3.96
N GLY A 256 7.27 4.90 2.83
CA GLY A 256 6.83 3.72 2.09
C GLY A 256 6.86 2.44 2.95
N ASN A 257 7.90 2.27 3.77
CA ASN A 257 8.02 1.14 4.68
C ASN A 257 6.94 1.15 5.77
N GLU A 258 6.71 2.30 6.41
CA GLU A 258 5.64 2.48 7.40
C GLU A 258 4.29 2.08 6.81
N LEU A 259 3.96 2.59 5.62
CA LEU A 259 2.68 2.32 4.97
C LEU A 259 2.55 0.87 4.49
N CYS A 260 3.61 0.26 3.96
CA CYS A 260 3.58 -1.16 3.59
C CYS A 260 3.36 -2.08 4.80
N GLN A 261 3.85 -1.70 5.98
CA GLN A 261 3.63 -2.47 7.20
C GLN A 261 2.16 -2.44 7.66
N LEU A 262 1.42 -1.36 7.39
CA LEU A 262 -0.03 -1.28 7.67
C LEU A 262 -0.84 -2.33 6.89
N LEU A 263 -0.40 -2.64 5.67
CA LEU A 263 -1.13 -3.54 4.77
C LEU A 263 -1.01 -5.01 5.17
N GLY A 264 -0.15 -5.30 6.16
CA GLY A 264 0.09 -6.63 6.69
C GLY A 264 0.88 -7.53 5.74
N ASN A 265 0.94 -8.81 6.09
CA ASN A 265 1.60 -9.83 5.27
C ASN A 265 0.56 -10.52 4.39
N LYS A 266 0.59 -10.22 3.09
CA LYS A 266 -0.21 -10.92 2.08
C LYS A 266 0.70 -11.39 0.96
N PRO A 267 1.34 -12.57 1.10
CA PRO A 267 2.28 -13.04 0.10
C PRO A 267 1.58 -13.28 -1.24
N ASN A 268 2.18 -12.75 -2.30
CA ASN A 268 1.87 -13.20 -3.64
C ASN A 268 2.66 -14.49 -3.94
N MET A 269 1.98 -15.63 -3.92
CA MET A 269 2.63 -16.94 -4.10
C MET A 269 3.14 -17.15 -5.53
N ALA A 270 2.42 -16.67 -6.54
CA ALA A 270 2.88 -16.76 -7.93
C ALA A 270 4.20 -15.98 -8.16
N TYR A 271 4.32 -14.81 -7.52
CA TYR A 271 5.58 -14.05 -7.52
C TYR A 271 6.68 -14.77 -6.75
N TYR A 272 6.35 -15.33 -5.59
CA TYR A 272 7.30 -16.10 -4.79
C TYR A 272 7.88 -17.27 -5.59
N ASP A 273 7.04 -18.04 -6.29
CA ASP A 273 7.49 -19.20 -7.06
C ASP A 273 8.41 -18.79 -8.21
N GLN A 274 8.08 -17.71 -8.94
CA GLN A 274 8.96 -17.17 -9.99
C GLN A 274 10.25 -16.59 -9.43
N LEU A 275 10.20 -15.94 -8.27
CA LEU A 275 11.38 -15.43 -7.59
C LEU A 275 12.32 -16.55 -7.17
N VAL A 276 11.80 -17.61 -6.56
CA VAL A 276 12.57 -18.81 -6.16
C VAL A 276 13.19 -19.47 -7.39
N ALA A 277 12.42 -19.65 -8.47
CA ALA A 277 12.93 -20.20 -9.73
C ALA A 277 14.07 -19.35 -10.32
N LEU A 278 13.91 -18.02 -10.33
CA LEU A 278 14.94 -17.10 -10.81
C LEU A 278 16.22 -17.21 -9.97
N LEU A 279 16.09 -17.21 -8.64
CA LEU A 279 17.23 -17.24 -7.74
C LEU A 279 17.97 -18.59 -7.80
N ASN A 280 17.27 -19.71 -7.99
CA ASN A 280 17.89 -21.04 -8.17
C ASN A 280 18.87 -21.12 -9.36
N HIS A 281 18.83 -20.17 -10.31
CA HIS A 281 19.83 -20.11 -11.38
C HIS A 281 21.25 -19.78 -10.90
N LYS A 282 21.41 -19.10 -9.75
CA LYS A 282 22.71 -18.65 -9.22
C LYS A 282 22.92 -18.92 -7.73
N PHE A 283 21.87 -19.34 -7.03
CA PHE A 283 21.90 -19.61 -5.60
C PHE A 283 21.40 -21.03 -5.32
N LEU A 284 22.04 -21.69 -4.36
CA LEU A 284 21.46 -22.81 -3.65
C LEU A 284 20.55 -22.24 -2.56
N LEU A 285 19.25 -22.55 -2.64
CA LEU A 285 18.23 -22.00 -1.75
C LEU A 285 17.91 -23.00 -0.64
N HIS A 286 17.98 -22.55 0.61
CA HIS A 286 17.42 -23.27 1.75
C HIS A 286 16.25 -22.46 2.32
N THR A 287 15.06 -23.07 2.37
CA THR A 287 13.92 -22.50 3.09
C THR A 287 13.99 -22.94 4.54
N ASP A 288 13.96 -22.01 5.48
CA ASP A 288 13.72 -22.36 6.89
C ASP A 288 12.26 -22.78 7.04
N VAL A 289 11.98 -24.05 6.80
CA VAL A 289 10.77 -24.68 7.33
C VAL A 289 11.06 -24.87 8.81
N LYS A 290 10.59 -23.95 9.65
CA LYS A 290 10.48 -24.22 11.09
C LYS A 290 9.54 -25.41 11.26
N SER A 291 10.12 -26.60 11.35
CA SER A 291 9.47 -27.79 11.86
C SER A 291 9.16 -27.50 13.33
N GLN A 292 7.94 -27.04 13.62
CA GLN A 292 7.41 -27.07 14.99
C GLN A 292 7.12 -28.54 15.32
N MET A 293 8.17 -29.32 15.58
CA MET A 293 8.05 -30.60 16.28
C MET A 293 7.78 -30.25 17.75
N HIS A 294 6.51 -30.36 18.15
CA HIS A 294 6.13 -30.43 19.55
C HIS A 294 6.87 -31.60 20.21
N HIS A 295 7.90 -31.30 20.99
CA HIS A 295 8.35 -32.17 22.06
C HIS A 295 7.89 -31.56 23.38
N THR A 296 6.66 -31.88 23.77
CA THR A 296 6.27 -31.91 25.17
C THR A 296 6.83 -33.20 25.79
N VAL A 297 7.73 -33.04 26.75
CA VAL A 297 7.94 -34.01 27.85
C VAL A 297 7.15 -33.48 29.04
#